data_AF-A0A917WUB0-F1
#
_entry.id   AF-A0A917WUB0-F1
#
_cell.length_a   1.000
_cell.length_b   1.000
_cell.length_c   1.000
_cell.angle_alpha   90.00
_cell.angle_beta   90.00
_cell.angle_gamma   90.00
#
_symmetry.space_group_name_H-M   'P 1'
#
loop_
_entity.id
_entity.type
_entity.pdbx_description
1 polymer ?
#
loop_
_entity_poly.entity_id
_entity_poly.type
_entity_poly.pdbx_seq_one_letter_code
_entity_poly.pdbx_strand_id
1 'polypeptide(L)'
;MSVTASFGVLNTKLLPDFVREPARVLAEHGQEVASGYGWSGFVVLVVLDVLEDQGISLSGNGHDEPIGGPDDDTFYTVVTTEHRRYLPRLDPDAFPGALFHSAFVEAGLRTDERDSAAAAWDTIAILRDRIAALGDDEALVIVVG
;
A
#
# COMPACT_ATOMS: atom_id res chain seq x y z
N MET A 1 -13.79 14.00 5.88
CA MET A 1 -12.31 14.09 5.84
C MET A 1 -11.84 13.30 4.64
N SER A 2 -10.81 13.76 3.93
CA SER A 2 -10.24 13.00 2.82
C SER A 2 -9.22 12.03 3.41
N VAL A 3 -9.45 10.72 3.29
CA VAL A 3 -8.46 9.70 3.69
C VAL A 3 -7.28 9.79 2.74
N THR A 4 -6.08 9.86 3.31
CA THR A 4 -4.81 10.02 2.59
C THR A 4 -4.02 8.72 2.63
N ALA A 5 -3.05 8.57 1.71
CA ALA A 5 -2.05 7.52 1.81
C ALA A 5 -0.65 8.11 1.77
N SER A 6 0.26 7.49 2.52
CA SER A 6 1.68 7.79 2.49
C SER A 6 2.49 6.51 2.44
N PHE A 7 3.72 6.63 1.92
CA PHE A 7 4.64 5.52 1.73
C PHE A 7 5.96 5.87 2.40
N GLY A 8 6.34 5.09 3.40
CA GLY A 8 7.60 5.22 4.12
C GLY A 8 8.48 3.99 3.96
N VAL A 9 9.77 4.12 4.21
CA VAL A 9 10.69 2.99 4.37
C VAL A 9 11.21 2.97 5.79
N LEU A 10 11.34 1.77 6.34
CA LEU A 10 11.83 1.51 7.69
C LEU A 10 12.86 0.37 7.64
N ASN A 11 13.85 0.41 8.53
CA ASN A 11 14.73 -0.74 8.72
C ASN A 11 13.96 -1.93 9.32
N THR A 12 14.14 -3.14 8.79
CA THR A 12 13.41 -4.34 9.23
C THR A 12 13.64 -4.69 10.70
N LYS A 13 14.77 -4.28 11.29
CA LYS A 13 15.05 -4.47 12.72
C LYS A 13 14.11 -3.69 13.64
N LEU A 14 13.44 -2.67 13.11
CA LEU A 14 12.48 -1.84 13.84
C LEU A 14 11.05 -2.39 13.73
N LEU A 15 10.79 -3.43 12.94
CA LEU A 15 9.45 -4.02 12.80
C LEU A 15 8.83 -4.48 14.13
N PRO A 16 9.57 -5.11 15.07
CA PRO A 16 9.01 -5.48 16.37
C PRO A 16 8.51 -4.29 17.19
N ASP A 17 9.17 -3.13 17.07
CA ASP A 17 8.76 -1.90 17.76
C ASP A 17 7.65 -1.20 16.97
N PHE A 18 7.70 -1.23 15.65
CA PHE A 18 6.67 -0.68 14.77
C PHE A 18 5.30 -1.32 15.02
N VAL A 19 5.24 -2.64 15.24
CA VAL A 19 3.99 -3.35 15.58
C VAL A 19 3.38 -2.86 16.90
N ARG A 20 4.19 -2.33 17.82
CA ARG A 20 3.72 -1.82 19.11
C ARG A 20 3.32 -0.35 19.04
N GLU A 21 4.08 0.45 18.30
CA GLU A 21 3.94 1.90 18.25
C GLU A 21 4.23 2.44 16.83
N PRO A 22 3.37 2.16 15.83
CA PRO A 22 3.67 2.40 14.42
C PRO A 22 3.86 3.88 14.12
N ALA A 23 2.97 4.74 14.61
CA ALA A 23 3.05 6.19 14.42
C ALA A 23 4.34 6.79 15.01
N ARG A 24 4.76 6.33 16.21
CA ARG A 24 5.99 6.82 16.85
C ARG A 24 7.22 6.37 16.06
N VAL A 25 7.30 5.09 15.71
CA VAL A 25 8.45 4.53 14.98
C VAL A 25 8.59 5.16 13.60
N LEU A 26 7.50 5.39 12.88
CA LEU A 26 7.53 6.12 11.60
C LEU A 26 7.98 7.57 11.77
N ALA A 27 7.52 8.27 12.80
CA ALA A 27 7.93 9.65 13.06
C ALA A 27 9.42 9.78 13.40
N GLU A 28 9.99 8.80 14.13
CA GLU A 28 11.39 8.82 14.56
C GLU A 28 12.37 8.24 13.55
N HIS A 29 11.94 7.25 12.76
CA HIS A 29 12.82 6.41 11.94
C HIS A 29 12.36 6.20 10.50
N GLY A 30 11.12 6.57 10.18
CA GLY A 30 10.59 6.42 8.83
C GLY A 30 11.21 7.42 7.86
N GLN A 31 11.52 6.94 6.66
CA GLN A 31 11.89 7.80 5.53
C GLN A 31 10.73 7.83 4.54
N GLU A 32 10.11 8.99 4.32
CA GLU A 32 9.08 9.14 3.28
C GLU A 32 9.70 8.91 1.90
N VAL A 33 9.09 8.03 1.12
CA VAL A 33 9.60 7.62 -0.20
C VAL A 33 8.69 8.00 -1.35
N ALA A 34 7.39 8.20 -1.13
CA ALA A 34 6.50 8.74 -2.15
C ALA A 34 5.67 9.88 -1.57
N SER A 35 6.21 11.10 -1.67
CA SER A 35 5.50 12.31 -1.26
C SER A 35 4.48 12.72 -2.31
N GLY A 36 3.30 13.15 -1.85
CA GLY A 36 2.27 13.69 -2.74
C GLY A 36 1.53 12.67 -3.59
N TYR A 37 1.29 11.46 -3.06
CA TYR A 37 0.32 10.55 -3.67
C TYR A 37 -1.03 11.28 -3.84
N GLY A 38 -1.41 11.52 -5.09
CA GLY A 38 -2.47 12.48 -5.44
C GLY A 38 -3.89 11.91 -5.32
N TRP A 39 -4.02 10.61 -5.07
CA TRP A 39 -5.29 9.93 -4.97
C TRP A 39 -5.71 9.73 -3.51
N SER A 40 -6.99 9.44 -3.28
CA SER A 40 -7.46 9.08 -1.94
C SER A 40 -6.78 7.81 -1.46
N GLY A 41 -6.49 7.73 -0.15
CA GLY A 41 -5.92 6.52 0.44
C GLY A 41 -6.81 5.28 0.30
N PHE A 42 -8.13 5.45 0.12
CA PHE A 42 -9.03 4.35 -0.23
C PHE A 42 -8.66 3.66 -1.55
N VAL A 43 -8.08 4.39 -2.51
CA VAL A 43 -7.58 3.79 -3.76
C VAL A 43 -6.52 2.74 -3.44
N VAL A 44 -5.63 3.02 -2.49
CA VAL A 44 -4.57 2.08 -2.10
C VAL A 44 -5.17 0.82 -1.50
N LEU A 45 -6.15 0.96 -0.59
CA LEU A 45 -6.81 -0.19 0.03
C LEU A 45 -7.50 -1.08 -1.02
N VAL A 46 -8.26 -0.49 -1.94
CA VAL A 46 -8.94 -1.28 -2.98
C VAL A 46 -7.95 -1.88 -3.98
N VAL A 47 -6.85 -1.21 -4.31
CA VAL A 47 -5.80 -1.79 -5.15
C VAL A 47 -5.15 -2.99 -4.45
N LEU A 48 -4.86 -2.90 -3.16
CA LEU A 48 -4.30 -4.02 -2.38
C LEU A 48 -5.26 -5.22 -2.35
N ASP A 49 -6.56 -4.98 -2.16
CA ASP A 49 -7.60 -6.02 -2.19
C ASP A 49 -7.69 -6.71 -3.55
N VAL A 50 -7.73 -5.94 -4.65
CA VAL A 50 -7.71 -6.49 -6.01
C VAL A 50 -6.42 -7.27 -6.27
N LEU A 51 -5.26 -6.80 -5.82
CA LEU A 51 -4.00 -7.53 -5.96
C LEU A 51 -4.04 -8.86 -5.19
N GLU A 52 -4.61 -8.88 -3.99
CA GLU A 52 -4.78 -10.10 -3.18
C GLU A 52 -5.69 -11.12 -3.89
N ASP A 53 -6.81 -10.67 -4.47
CA ASP A 53 -7.70 -11.50 -5.30
C ASP A 53 -7.00 -12.07 -6.54
N GLN A 54 -6.03 -11.34 -7.10
CA GLN A 54 -5.17 -11.82 -8.17
C GLN A 54 -4.02 -12.71 -7.67
N GLY A 55 -3.96 -13.05 -6.38
CA GLY A 55 -2.90 -13.88 -5.79
C GLY A 55 -1.56 -13.14 -5.65
N ILE A 56 -1.60 -11.82 -5.48
CA ILE A 56 -0.47 -10.95 -5.12
C ILE A 56 -0.78 -10.39 -3.73
N SER A 57 -0.59 -11.22 -2.71
CA SER A 57 -0.74 -10.76 -1.32
C SER A 57 0.50 -9.98 -0.92
N LEU A 58 0.34 -8.66 -0.74
CA LEU A 58 1.32 -7.76 -0.13
C LEU A 58 1.09 -7.59 1.39
N SER A 59 0.04 -8.23 1.90
CA SER A 59 -0.39 -8.29 3.30
C SER A 59 0.41 -9.34 4.09
N GLY A 60 0.63 -10.54 3.55
CA GLY A 60 0.90 -11.79 4.32
C GLY A 60 2.15 -11.98 5.21
N ASN A 61 2.71 -10.97 5.88
CA ASN A 61 3.90 -11.11 6.75
C ASN A 61 3.61 -11.15 8.26
N GLY A 62 2.40 -11.52 8.68
CA GLY A 62 2.07 -11.73 10.11
C GLY A 62 1.89 -10.44 10.93
N HIS A 63 1.74 -9.31 10.24
CA HIS A 63 1.50 -7.98 10.80
C HIS A 63 0.20 -7.35 10.24
N ASP A 64 -0.71 -8.20 9.76
CA ASP A 64 -1.96 -7.87 9.04
C ASP A 64 -3.16 -7.50 9.92
N GLU A 65 -2.99 -7.53 11.24
CA GLU A 65 -3.98 -6.86 12.08
C GLU A 65 -3.82 -5.36 11.86
N PRO A 66 -4.92 -4.57 11.79
CA PRO A 66 -4.83 -3.12 11.85
C PRO A 66 -3.89 -2.79 13.00
N ILE A 67 -2.73 -2.21 12.70
CA ILE A 67 -1.76 -1.80 13.72
C ILE A 67 -2.30 -0.50 14.29
N GLY A 68 -3.43 -0.61 14.98
CA GLY A 68 -4.31 0.47 15.39
C GLY A 68 -5.28 -0.11 16.42
N GLY A 69 -5.54 0.66 17.48
CA GLY A 69 -6.57 0.29 18.45
C GLY A 69 -7.96 0.27 17.78
N PRO A 70 -9.01 -0.22 18.47
CA PRO A 70 -10.39 -0.18 17.95
C PRO A 70 -10.91 1.23 17.62
N ASP A 71 -10.19 2.29 18.00
CA ASP A 71 -10.49 3.70 17.74
C ASP A 71 -9.53 4.34 16.71
N ASP A 72 -8.63 3.58 16.08
CA ASP A 72 -7.66 4.09 15.10
C ASP A 72 -8.12 3.73 13.67
N ASP A 73 -8.51 4.75 12.92
CA ASP A 73 -8.91 4.64 11.51
C ASP A 73 -7.70 4.50 10.56
N THR A 74 -6.48 4.33 11.10
CA THR A 74 -5.24 4.22 10.33
C THR A 74 -4.87 2.76 10.03
N PHE A 75 -4.70 2.45 8.74
CA PHE A 75 -4.25 1.15 8.26
C PHE A 75 -2.77 1.18 7.91
N TYR A 76 -2.04 0.15 8.33
CA TYR A 76 -0.62 -0.03 8.07
C TYR A 76 -0.39 -1.33 7.30
N THR A 77 0.30 -1.28 6.17
CA THR A 77 0.73 -2.47 5.42
C THR A 77 2.25 -2.48 5.33
N VAL A 78 2.87 -3.62 5.69
CA VAL A 78 4.33 -3.79 5.67
C VAL A 78 4.73 -4.71 4.54
N VAL A 79 5.53 -4.17 3.61
CA VAL A 79 6.02 -4.88 2.44
C VAL A 79 7.54 -5.05 2.55
N THR A 80 7.98 -6.30 2.69
CA THR A 80 9.40 -6.69 2.78
C THR A 80 9.98 -7.11 1.44
N THR A 81 11.30 -7.37 1.40
CA THR A 81 11.99 -7.89 0.21
C THR A 81 11.48 -9.25 -0.29
N GLU A 82 10.79 -10.04 0.53
CA GLU A 82 10.14 -11.29 0.10
C GLU A 82 9.08 -11.06 -0.99
N HIS A 83 8.46 -9.88 -0.99
CA HIS A 83 7.44 -9.49 -1.97
C HIS A 83 8.02 -9.20 -3.36
N ARG A 84 9.36 -9.14 -3.51
CA ARG A 84 10.02 -9.03 -4.82
C ARG A 84 9.63 -10.18 -5.76
N ARG A 85 9.21 -11.33 -5.22
CA ARG A 85 8.66 -12.45 -6.01
C ARG A 85 7.46 -12.05 -6.88
N TYR A 86 6.74 -11.00 -6.51
CA TYR A 86 5.58 -10.50 -7.24
C TYR A 86 5.91 -9.45 -8.29
N LEU A 87 7.14 -8.92 -8.34
CA LEU A 87 7.53 -7.90 -9.32
C LEU A 87 7.22 -8.24 -10.78
N PRO A 88 7.39 -9.50 -11.27
CA PRO A 88 7.02 -9.85 -12.64
C PRO A 88 5.52 -9.73 -12.94
N ARG A 89 4.68 -9.65 -11.89
CA ARG A 89 3.21 -9.59 -11.97
C ARG A 89 2.65 -8.22 -11.56
N LEU A 90 3.45 -7.38 -10.89
CA LEU A 90 3.11 -6.00 -10.53
C LEU A 90 3.40 -5.07 -11.71
N ASP A 91 2.73 -5.32 -12.83
CA ASP A 91 2.82 -4.48 -14.03
C ASP A 91 1.48 -3.79 -14.26
N PRO A 92 1.38 -2.44 -14.25
CA PRO A 92 0.10 -1.75 -14.45
C PRO A 92 -0.66 -2.21 -15.70
N ASP A 93 0.08 -2.46 -16.79
CA ASP A 93 -0.48 -2.90 -18.08
C ASP A 93 -1.08 -4.32 -18.04
N ALA A 94 -0.73 -5.12 -17.02
CA ALA A 94 -1.32 -6.45 -16.81
C ALA A 94 -2.73 -6.40 -16.20
N PHE A 95 -3.18 -5.22 -15.75
CA PHE A 95 -4.47 -5.04 -15.11
C PHE A 95 -5.39 -4.15 -15.96
N PRO A 96 -6.55 -4.68 -16.43
CA PRO A 96 -7.48 -3.89 -17.22
C PRO A 96 -8.15 -2.81 -16.33
N GLY A 97 -8.23 -1.58 -16.82
CA GLY A 97 -8.84 -0.46 -16.07
C GLY A 97 -10.28 -0.74 -15.60
N ALA A 98 -11.05 -1.48 -16.39
CA ALA A 98 -12.41 -1.90 -16.04
C ALA A 98 -12.49 -2.73 -14.74
N LEU A 99 -11.46 -3.54 -14.44
CA LEU A 99 -11.38 -4.29 -13.18
C LEU A 99 -11.38 -3.34 -11.97
N PHE A 100 -10.52 -2.32 -12.02
CA PHE A 100 -10.42 -1.33 -10.94
C PHE A 100 -11.62 -0.41 -10.88
N HIS A 101 -12.22 -0.06 -12.02
CA HIS A 101 -13.45 0.71 -12.02
C HIS A 101 -14.59 -0.02 -11.29
N SER A 102 -14.79 -1.32 -11.57
CA SER A 102 -15.77 -2.14 -10.85
C SER A 102 -15.46 -2.21 -9.35
N ALA A 103 -14.21 -2.49 -8.97
CA ALA A 103 -13.80 -2.57 -7.57
C ALA A 103 -13.99 -1.24 -6.82
N PHE A 104 -13.66 -0.10 -7.45
CA PHE A 104 -13.86 1.22 -6.87
C PHE A 104 -15.35 1.54 -6.69
N VAL A 105 -16.20 1.20 -7.67
CA VAL A 105 -17.65 1.40 -7.55
C VAL A 105 -18.24 0.54 -6.43
N GLU A 106 -17.82 -0.71 -6.31
CA GLU A 106 -18.24 -1.62 -5.23
C GLU A 106 -17.81 -1.11 -3.85
N ALA A 107 -16.61 -0.52 -3.75
CA ALA A 107 -16.12 0.17 -2.55
C ALA A 107 -16.77 1.55 -2.31
N GLY A 108 -17.70 1.99 -3.17
CA GLY A 108 -18.41 3.27 -3.04
C GLY A 108 -17.66 4.51 -3.50
N LEU A 109 -16.50 4.35 -4.16
CA LEU A 109 -15.74 5.43 -4.78
C LEU A 109 -16.43 5.86 -6.08
N ARG A 110 -16.75 7.15 -6.18
CA ARG A 110 -17.34 7.74 -7.39
C ARG A 110 -16.23 8.30 -8.27
N THR A 111 -15.79 7.51 -9.23
CA THR A 111 -14.78 7.89 -10.23
C THR A 111 -15.20 7.33 -11.60
N ASP A 112 -14.73 7.93 -12.68
CA ASP A 112 -14.95 7.37 -14.02
C ASP A 112 -13.92 6.27 -14.33
N GLU A 113 -14.13 5.51 -15.41
CA GLU A 113 -13.26 4.39 -15.76
C GLU A 113 -11.81 4.82 -16.03
N ARG A 114 -11.62 6.02 -16.60
CA ARG A 114 -10.29 6.54 -16.94
C ARG A 114 -9.52 6.90 -15.68
N ASP A 115 -10.15 7.65 -14.78
CA ASP A 115 -9.55 8.03 -13.51
C ASP A 115 -9.36 6.81 -12.60
N SER A 116 -10.25 5.81 -12.68
CA SER A 116 -10.08 4.53 -12.00
C SER A 116 -8.81 3.80 -12.46
N ALA A 117 -8.63 3.70 -13.79
CA ALA A 117 -7.44 3.09 -14.36
C ALA A 117 -6.17 3.85 -13.97
N ALA A 118 -6.17 5.17 -14.09
CA ALA A 118 -5.03 6.00 -13.73
C ALA A 118 -4.65 5.86 -12.24
N ALA A 119 -5.62 5.93 -11.34
CA ALA A 119 -5.39 5.82 -9.90
C ALA A 119 -4.82 4.45 -9.51
N ALA A 120 -5.35 3.38 -10.10
CA ALA A 120 -4.84 2.05 -9.86
C ALA A 120 -3.43 1.84 -10.44
N TRP A 121 -3.19 2.27 -11.68
CA TRP A 121 -1.90 2.13 -12.33
C TRP A 121 -0.80 2.94 -11.63
N ASP A 122 -1.09 4.16 -11.21
CA ASP A 122 -0.17 4.96 -10.40
C ASP A 122 0.19 4.24 -9.09
N THR A 123 -0.80 3.66 -8.42
CA THR A 123 -0.59 2.89 -7.18
C THR A 123 0.31 1.68 -7.44
N ILE A 124 0.01 0.89 -8.47
CA ILE A 124 0.78 -0.32 -8.82
C ILE A 124 2.21 0.05 -9.23
N ALA A 125 2.39 1.14 -9.97
CA ALA A 125 3.71 1.65 -10.36
C ALA A 125 4.53 2.04 -9.12
N ILE A 126 3.93 2.77 -8.16
CA ILE A 126 4.59 3.10 -6.89
C ILE A 126 4.97 1.83 -6.14
N LEU A 127 4.04 0.87 -5.97
CA LEU A 127 4.31 -0.39 -5.27
C LEU A 127 5.47 -1.16 -5.93
N ARG A 128 5.42 -1.32 -7.26
CA ARG A 128 6.46 -1.99 -8.05
C ARG A 128 7.82 -1.34 -7.85
N ASP A 129 7.90 -0.03 -8.04
CA ASP A 129 9.16 0.73 -7.99
C ASP A 129 9.76 0.68 -6.57
N ARG A 130 8.92 0.80 -5.54
CA ARG A 130 9.38 0.74 -4.15
C ARG A 130 9.83 -0.66 -3.75
N ILE A 131 9.07 -1.70 -4.10
CA ILE A 131 9.46 -3.09 -3.83
C ILE A 131 10.79 -3.43 -4.53
N ALA A 132 10.97 -2.96 -5.77
CA ALA A 132 12.21 -3.16 -6.52
C ALA A 132 13.41 -2.43 -5.86
N ALA A 133 13.17 -1.24 -5.29
CA ALA A 133 14.20 -0.39 -4.70
C ALA A 133 14.56 -0.73 -3.24
N LEU A 134 13.76 -1.53 -2.53
CA LEU A 134 14.01 -1.88 -1.12
C LEU A 134 15.42 -2.44 -0.90
N GLY A 135 16.16 -1.96 0.10
CA GLY A 135 17.35 -2.65 0.59
C GLY A 135 17.01 -3.98 1.27
N ASP A 136 18.00 -4.86 1.42
CA ASP A 136 17.79 -6.19 2.04
C ASP A 136 17.36 -6.11 3.52
N ASP A 137 17.74 -5.03 4.21
CA ASP A 137 17.35 -4.72 5.59
C ASP A 137 16.23 -3.66 5.67
N GLU A 138 15.48 -3.43 4.58
CA GLU A 138 14.42 -2.42 4.51
C GLU A 138 13.04 -3.04 4.30
N ALA A 139 12.03 -2.36 4.82
CA ALA A 139 10.62 -2.64 4.57
C ALA A 139 9.91 -1.35 4.14
N LEU A 140 9.07 -1.45 3.13
CA LEU A 140 8.12 -0.42 2.73
C LEU A 140 6.94 -0.48 3.70
N VAL A 141 6.53 0.66 4.23
CA VAL A 141 5.35 0.83 5.06
C VAL A 141 4.37 1.72 4.32
N ILE A 142 3.17 1.21 4.08
CA ILE A 142 2.06 1.94 3.50
C ILE A 142 1.14 2.34 4.65
N VAL A 143 0.81 3.62 4.74
CA VAL A 143 -0.08 4.16 5.77
C VAL A 143 -1.29 4.77 5.09
N VAL A 144 -2.50 4.36 5.50
CA VAL A 144 -3.76 4.92 5.01
C VAL A 144 -4.57 5.44 6.19
N GLY A 145 -4.87 6.74 6.22
CA GLY A 145 -5.58 7.42 7.32
C GLY A 145 -5.93 8.86 7.00
#